data_AF-A0AAD8JRQ5-F1
#
_entry.id   AF-A0AAD8JRQ5-F1
#
_cell.length_a   1.000
_cell.length_b   1.000
_cell.length_c   1.000
_cell.angle_alpha   90.00
_cell.angle_beta   90.00
_cell.angle_gamma   90.00
#
_symmetry.space_group_name_H-M   'P 1'
#
loop_
_entity.id
_entity.type
_entity.pdbx_description
1 polymer ?
#
loop_
_entity_poly.entity_id
_entity_poly.type
_entity_poly.pdbx_seq_one_letter_code
_entity_poly.pdbx_strand_id
1 'polypeptide(L)'
;MKTHDLSFADRPRALVGEFIGYNYTGISLSPYGDYWRQIRKICVLELLSAKKVQSFQSIREEMSWNLVESITMHMSKTINLTKMITTMMNTIMCKVVVGKCKDQELLLAMINEALYVSSRFYVSDLFPSIKILPLITGTRSKLMKSRNKLDKVFDQIIADQQERVASGQDNHENEDLLGVLLRLKYDGGLEFPLTFDNIKAVLLDVFGGGTDNSSVVIQWTMSELLKNPRVMKKAQAEVRRVLKGKTKIHESNIQDLNYLKLVIKETLRLHLEGLLPAIESLFPCAEHRFCLRHIHENMKLTFKGKVYRDMIWKCATSTTIVHFEKAMDEVKSFNQDAHLWLTKIHPKHWSRSHFSGM
;
A
#
# COMPACT_ATOMS: atom_id res chain seq x y z
N MET A 1 14.31 -14.21 0.29
CA MET A 1 13.12 -14.62 1.06
C MET A 1 12.31 -15.54 0.16
N LYS A 2 12.45 -16.87 0.28
CA LYS A 2 11.60 -17.86 -0.41
C LYS A 2 11.32 -19.07 0.48
N THR A 3 12.26 -19.39 1.37
CA THR A 3 12.22 -20.60 2.21
C THR A 3 11.12 -20.60 3.27
N HIS A 4 10.69 -19.44 3.77
CA HIS A 4 9.68 -19.34 4.84
C HIS A 4 8.52 -18.41 4.47
N ASP A 5 8.35 -18.10 3.18
CA ASP A 5 7.36 -17.10 2.75
C ASP A 5 5.95 -17.50 3.16
N LEU A 6 5.61 -18.80 3.07
CA LEU A 6 4.33 -19.33 3.52
C LEU A 6 4.14 -19.20 5.05
N SER A 7 5.20 -19.40 5.84
CA SER A 7 5.16 -19.27 7.29
C SER A 7 4.86 -17.85 7.76
N PHE A 8 5.14 -16.85 6.93
CA PHE A 8 4.89 -15.42 7.22
C PHE A 8 3.77 -14.82 6.35
N ALA A 9 3.13 -15.62 5.49
CA ALA A 9 2.11 -15.13 4.58
C ALA A 9 0.74 -14.94 5.25
N ASP A 10 0.51 -15.62 6.38
CA ASP A 10 -0.79 -15.66 7.03
C ASP A 10 -1.17 -14.35 7.75
N ARG A 11 -2.46 -14.20 8.10
CA ARG A 11 -2.99 -13.02 8.78
C ARG A 11 -3.53 -13.37 10.17
N PRO A 12 -3.27 -12.53 11.19
CA PRO A 12 -3.88 -12.74 12.50
C PRO A 12 -5.41 -12.57 12.39
N ARG A 13 -6.15 -13.39 13.13
CA ARG A 13 -7.62 -13.31 13.21
C ARG A 13 -8.05 -12.24 14.20
N ALA A 14 -8.07 -10.99 13.74
CA ALA A 14 -8.63 -9.86 14.49
C ALA A 14 -10.15 -9.78 14.30
N LEU A 15 -10.89 -9.38 15.33
CA LEU A 15 -12.36 -9.25 15.28
C LEU A 15 -12.85 -8.38 14.12
N VAL A 16 -12.08 -7.35 13.77
CA VAL A 16 -12.36 -6.48 12.63
C VAL A 16 -12.53 -7.30 11.34
N GLY A 17 -11.72 -8.32 11.12
CA GLY A 17 -11.83 -9.20 9.95
C GLY A 17 -13.11 -10.03 9.94
N GLU A 18 -13.63 -10.41 11.12
CA GLU A 18 -14.91 -11.12 11.24
C GLU A 18 -16.09 -10.22 10.84
N PHE A 19 -16.13 -9.01 11.37
CA PHE A 19 -17.26 -8.11 11.17
C PHE A 19 -17.14 -7.25 9.92
N ILE A 20 -16.10 -6.43 9.84
CA ILE A 20 -15.86 -5.47 8.74
C ILE A 20 -15.29 -6.17 7.51
N GLY A 21 -14.41 -7.15 7.70
CA GLY A 21 -13.82 -7.96 6.62
C GLY A 21 -14.73 -9.08 6.11
N TYR A 22 -16.03 -9.04 6.41
CA TYR A 22 -17.03 -10.02 5.98
C TYR A 22 -16.59 -11.47 6.23
N ASN A 23 -16.30 -11.79 7.49
CA ASN A 23 -15.77 -13.10 7.89
C ASN A 23 -14.46 -13.47 7.18
N TYR A 24 -13.53 -12.51 7.10
CA TYR A 24 -12.20 -12.70 6.53
C TYR A 24 -12.21 -13.12 5.05
N THR A 25 -13.12 -12.55 4.26
CA THR A 25 -13.30 -12.91 2.85
C THR A 25 -12.74 -11.88 1.86
N GLY A 26 -12.11 -10.81 2.37
CA GLY A 26 -11.37 -9.86 1.55
C GLY A 26 -9.98 -10.35 1.14
N ILE A 27 -9.12 -9.42 0.75
CA ILE A 27 -7.71 -9.59 0.42
C ILE A 27 -6.83 -9.33 1.65
N SER A 28 -7.16 -8.31 2.44
CA SER A 28 -6.24 -7.75 3.45
C SER A 28 -6.11 -8.63 4.70
N LEU A 29 -7.24 -9.15 5.18
CA LEU A 29 -7.34 -9.89 6.45
C LEU A 29 -7.67 -11.38 6.27
N SER A 30 -7.85 -11.86 5.04
CA SER A 30 -8.15 -13.26 4.79
C SER A 30 -6.92 -14.14 5.04
N PRO A 31 -7.07 -15.30 5.71
CA PRO A 31 -5.99 -16.25 5.89
C PRO A 31 -5.40 -16.72 4.56
N TYR A 32 -4.10 -17.00 4.54
CA TYR A 32 -3.47 -17.48 3.33
C TYR A 32 -3.99 -18.89 2.97
N GLY A 33 -4.47 -19.05 1.74
CA GLY A 33 -5.05 -20.30 1.24
C GLY A 33 -5.45 -20.21 -0.23
N ASP A 34 -6.03 -21.29 -0.78
CA ASP A 34 -6.49 -21.33 -2.18
C ASP A 34 -7.53 -20.25 -2.48
N TYR A 35 -8.49 -20.06 -1.58
CA TYR A 35 -9.46 -18.96 -1.66
C TYR A 35 -8.79 -17.59 -1.79
N TRP A 36 -7.87 -17.26 -0.87
CA TRP A 36 -7.16 -15.98 -0.91
C TRP A 36 -6.34 -15.83 -2.19
N ARG A 37 -5.68 -16.90 -2.65
CA ARG A 37 -4.94 -16.90 -3.92
C ARG A 37 -5.87 -16.60 -5.09
N GLN A 38 -7.08 -17.16 -5.10
CA GLN A 38 -8.09 -16.90 -6.12
C GLN A 38 -8.52 -15.43 -6.12
N ILE A 39 -8.94 -14.89 -4.97
CA ILE A 39 -9.37 -13.48 -4.85
C ILE A 39 -8.22 -12.52 -5.23
N ARG A 40 -7.01 -12.79 -4.75
CA ARG A 40 -5.82 -12.02 -5.12
C ARG A 40 -5.54 -12.09 -6.62
N LYS A 41 -5.67 -13.26 -7.24
CA LYS A 41 -5.48 -13.44 -8.68
C LYS A 41 -6.51 -12.64 -9.49
N ILE A 42 -7.78 -12.67 -9.10
CA ILE A 42 -8.84 -11.87 -9.72
C ILE A 42 -8.46 -10.38 -9.68
N CYS A 43 -8.12 -9.85 -8.50
CA CYS A 43 -7.77 -8.44 -8.38
C CYS A 43 -6.50 -8.08 -9.17
N VAL A 44 -5.50 -8.96 -9.19
CA VAL A 44 -4.28 -8.74 -9.99
C VAL A 44 -4.58 -8.71 -11.48
N LEU A 45 -5.42 -9.61 -11.99
CA LEU A 45 -5.71 -9.68 -13.42
C LEU A 45 -6.67 -8.58 -13.87
N GLU A 46 -7.70 -8.32 -13.08
CA GLU A 46 -8.86 -7.53 -13.49
C GLU A 46 -8.78 -6.05 -13.09
N LEU A 47 -7.88 -5.70 -12.17
CA LEU A 47 -7.68 -4.32 -11.73
C LEU A 47 -6.22 -3.88 -11.87
N LEU A 48 -5.27 -4.68 -11.38
CA LEU A 48 -3.88 -4.25 -11.19
C LEU A 48 -2.94 -4.67 -12.34
N SER A 49 -3.44 -5.35 -13.36
CA SER A 49 -2.64 -5.76 -14.51
C SER A 49 -2.30 -4.55 -15.37
N ALA A 50 -1.15 -4.58 -16.06
CA ALA A 50 -0.74 -3.46 -16.91
C ALA A 50 -1.80 -3.08 -17.95
N LYS A 51 -2.49 -4.10 -18.52
CA LYS A 51 -3.57 -3.92 -19.49
C LYS A 51 -4.78 -3.20 -18.87
N LYS A 52 -5.24 -3.64 -17.69
CA LYS A 52 -6.38 -3.00 -17.00
C LYS A 52 -6.04 -1.62 -16.47
N VAL A 53 -4.83 -1.42 -15.95
CA VAL A 53 -4.36 -0.08 -15.57
C VAL A 53 -4.36 0.87 -16.77
N GLN A 54 -3.95 0.41 -17.95
CA GLN A 54 -4.02 1.20 -19.19
C GLN A 54 -5.45 1.48 -19.65
N SER A 55 -6.41 0.54 -19.51
CA SER A 55 -7.80 0.81 -19.89
C SER A 55 -8.43 1.95 -19.07
N PHE A 56 -7.99 2.15 -17.82
CA PHE A 56 -8.40 3.27 -16.99
C PHE A 56 -7.59 4.57 -17.18
N GLN A 57 -6.71 4.64 -18.19
CA GLN A 57 -5.86 5.82 -18.44
C GLN A 57 -6.69 7.08 -18.68
N SER A 58 -7.75 7.01 -19.49
CA SER A 58 -8.59 8.17 -19.82
C SER A 58 -9.19 8.81 -18.56
N ILE A 59 -9.63 8.00 -17.60
CA ILE A 59 -10.16 8.45 -16.31
C ILE A 59 -9.10 9.23 -15.53
N ARG A 60 -7.87 8.69 -15.44
CA ARG A 60 -6.79 9.34 -14.69
C ARG A 60 -6.33 10.64 -15.36
N GLU A 61 -6.23 10.66 -16.68
CA GLU A 61 -5.89 11.88 -17.44
C GLU A 61 -6.97 12.96 -17.28
N GLU A 62 -8.24 12.60 -17.44
CA GLU A 62 -9.38 13.51 -17.23
C GLU A 62 -9.34 14.12 -15.82
N MET A 63 -9.23 13.29 -14.78
CA MET A 63 -9.24 13.74 -13.39
C MET A 63 -8.02 14.58 -13.03
N SER A 64 -6.84 14.21 -13.54
CA SER A 64 -5.61 14.99 -13.34
C SER A 64 -5.70 16.35 -14.03
N TRP A 65 -6.30 16.41 -15.22
CA TRP A 65 -6.48 17.66 -15.94
C TRP A 65 -7.49 18.58 -15.25
N ASN A 66 -8.63 18.04 -14.81
CA ASN A 66 -9.62 18.78 -14.02
C ASN A 66 -9.03 19.39 -12.75
N LEU A 67 -8.11 18.65 -12.08
CA LEU A 67 -7.38 19.18 -10.93
C LEU A 67 -6.51 20.39 -11.32
N VAL A 68 -5.75 20.30 -12.42
CA VAL A 68 -4.90 21.39 -12.92
C VAL A 68 -5.72 22.62 -13.32
N GLU A 69 -6.84 22.42 -14.02
CA GLU A 69 -7.77 23.51 -14.37
C GLU A 69 -8.32 24.17 -13.11
N SER A 70 -8.76 23.38 -12.12
CA SER A 70 -9.27 23.90 -10.85
C SER A 70 -8.22 24.72 -10.10
N ILE A 71 -6.95 24.28 -10.08
CA ILE A 71 -5.84 25.06 -9.50
C ILE A 71 -5.65 26.37 -10.26
N THR A 72 -5.69 26.33 -11.59
CA THR A 72 -5.49 27.51 -12.47
C THR A 72 -6.58 28.56 -12.25
N MET A 73 -7.84 28.14 -12.07
CA MET A 73 -8.96 29.04 -11.77
C MET A 73 -8.81 29.78 -10.43
N HIS A 74 -8.01 29.25 -9.50
CA HIS A 74 -7.82 29.80 -8.16
C HIS A 74 -6.44 30.42 -7.92
N MET A 75 -5.68 30.74 -8.99
CA MET A 75 -4.31 31.25 -8.88
C MET A 75 -4.12 32.50 -8.00
N SER A 76 -5.18 33.29 -7.78
CA SER A 76 -5.16 34.48 -6.94
C SER A 76 -5.53 34.24 -5.48
N LYS A 77 -5.80 32.99 -5.07
CA LYS A 77 -6.28 32.63 -3.73
C LYS A 77 -5.47 31.48 -3.14
N THR A 78 -5.44 31.40 -1.81
CA THR A 78 -4.95 30.21 -1.11
C THR A 78 -5.87 29.03 -1.40
N ILE A 79 -5.29 27.91 -1.84
CA ILE A 79 -6.03 26.69 -2.18
C ILE A 79 -5.75 25.58 -1.17
N ASN A 80 -6.76 24.73 -0.93
CA ASN A 80 -6.60 23.52 -0.14
C ASN A 80 -6.30 22.34 -1.06
N LEU A 81 -5.01 22.12 -1.34
CA LEU A 81 -4.56 21.02 -2.20
C LEU A 81 -4.94 19.64 -1.65
N THR A 82 -4.93 19.44 -0.33
CA THR A 82 -5.35 18.19 0.30
C THR A 82 -6.77 17.82 -0.11
N LYS A 83 -7.73 18.75 0.04
CA LYS A 83 -9.13 18.50 -0.36
C LYS A 83 -9.22 18.18 -1.85
N MET A 84 -8.56 18.96 -2.72
CA MET A 84 -8.64 18.79 -4.17
C MET A 84 -8.05 17.44 -4.62
N ILE A 85 -6.88 17.05 -4.09
CA ILE A 85 -6.22 15.78 -4.40
C ILE A 85 -7.05 14.60 -3.88
N THR A 86 -7.56 14.69 -2.65
CA THR A 86 -8.39 13.63 -2.06
C THR A 86 -9.68 13.44 -2.86
N THR A 87 -10.36 14.53 -3.26
CA THR A 87 -11.54 14.44 -4.15
C THR A 87 -11.20 13.79 -5.49
N MET A 88 -10.09 14.19 -6.12
CA MET A 88 -9.64 13.60 -7.38
C MET A 88 -9.41 12.08 -7.24
N MET A 89 -8.63 11.66 -6.23
CA MET A 89 -8.34 10.24 -5.99
C MET A 89 -9.60 9.44 -5.72
N ASN A 90 -10.51 9.98 -4.90
CA ASN A 90 -11.79 9.38 -4.61
C ASN A 90 -12.65 9.16 -5.86
N THR A 91 -12.74 10.16 -6.73
CA THR A 91 -13.52 10.04 -7.96
C THR A 91 -12.88 9.04 -8.94
N ILE A 92 -11.55 8.99 -9.04
CA ILE A 92 -10.84 7.95 -9.81
C ILE A 92 -11.22 6.57 -9.26
N MET A 93 -11.12 6.36 -7.95
CA MET A 93 -11.43 5.08 -7.32
C MET A 93 -12.89 4.68 -7.52
N CYS A 94 -13.84 5.59 -7.38
CA CYS A 94 -15.25 5.30 -7.66
C CYS A 94 -15.46 4.85 -9.11
N LYS A 95 -14.92 5.60 -10.08
CA LYS A 95 -15.06 5.26 -11.51
C LYS A 95 -14.41 3.90 -11.86
N VAL A 96 -13.28 3.57 -11.25
CA VAL A 96 -12.54 2.32 -11.52
C VAL A 96 -13.18 1.12 -10.83
N VAL A 97 -13.70 1.29 -9.61
CA VAL A 97 -14.15 0.17 -8.77
C VAL A 97 -15.63 -0.13 -8.92
N VAL A 98 -16.49 0.89 -9.04
CA VAL A 98 -17.95 0.74 -9.09
C VAL A 98 -18.60 1.52 -10.24
N GLY A 99 -17.78 2.07 -11.14
CA GLY A 99 -18.25 2.87 -12.26
C GLY A 99 -18.97 4.14 -11.82
N LYS A 100 -20.18 4.36 -12.33
CA LYS A 100 -21.01 5.52 -11.99
C LYS A 100 -21.63 5.34 -10.60
N CYS A 101 -21.11 6.08 -9.62
CA CYS A 101 -21.65 6.12 -8.26
C CYS A 101 -22.56 7.35 -8.07
N LYS A 102 -23.84 7.13 -7.71
CA LYS A 102 -24.80 8.22 -7.46
C LYS A 102 -24.44 9.02 -6.21
N ASP A 103 -24.01 8.34 -5.15
CA ASP A 103 -23.69 8.94 -3.85
C ASP A 103 -22.26 8.60 -3.42
N GLN A 104 -21.31 9.22 -4.13
CA GLN A 104 -19.87 9.07 -3.87
C GLN A 104 -19.52 9.55 -2.45
N GLU A 105 -20.11 10.65 -1.98
CA GLU A 105 -19.80 11.21 -0.66
C GLU A 105 -20.22 10.27 0.47
N LEU A 106 -21.42 9.69 0.40
CA LEU A 106 -21.88 8.71 1.38
C LEU A 106 -21.01 7.45 1.38
N LEU A 107 -20.67 6.92 0.20
CA LEU A 107 -19.80 5.75 0.06
C LEU A 107 -18.47 5.95 0.78
N LEU A 108 -17.81 7.08 0.51
CA LEU A 108 -16.51 7.40 1.09
C LEU A 108 -16.61 7.68 2.59
N ALA A 109 -17.69 8.33 3.04
CA ALA A 109 -17.93 8.55 4.46
C ALA A 109 -18.06 7.21 5.22
N MET A 110 -18.78 6.25 4.66
CA MET A 110 -18.96 4.93 5.28
C MET A 110 -17.68 4.10 5.26
N ILE A 111 -16.90 4.16 4.17
CA ILE A 111 -15.59 3.51 4.10
C ILE A 111 -14.63 4.11 5.14
N ASN A 112 -14.56 5.43 5.25
CA ASN A 112 -13.71 6.10 6.23
C ASN A 112 -14.12 5.78 7.67
N GLU A 113 -15.43 5.71 7.96
CA GLU A 113 -15.92 5.24 9.26
C GLU A 113 -15.47 3.81 9.53
N ALA A 114 -15.58 2.91 8.54
CA ALA A 114 -15.16 1.52 8.68
C ALA A 114 -13.66 1.38 8.89
N LEU A 115 -12.83 2.12 8.15
CA LEU A 115 -11.38 2.15 8.33
C LEU A 115 -10.97 2.72 9.69
N TYR A 116 -11.64 3.78 10.13
CA TYR A 116 -11.40 4.38 11.44
C TYR A 116 -11.75 3.41 12.57
N VAL A 117 -12.86 2.67 12.46
CA VAL A 117 -13.20 1.65 13.45
C VAL A 117 -12.20 0.48 13.37
N SER A 118 -11.80 0.09 12.17
CA SER A 118 -10.83 -1.00 11.92
C SER A 118 -9.43 -0.74 12.46
N SER A 119 -8.99 0.52 12.50
CA SER A 119 -7.66 0.91 13.00
C SER A 119 -7.55 1.01 14.51
N ARG A 120 -8.65 0.77 15.25
CA ARG A 120 -8.64 0.83 16.70
C ARG A 120 -8.01 -0.41 17.32
N PHE A 121 -7.40 -0.20 18.47
CA PHE A 121 -6.98 -1.28 19.34
C PHE A 121 -8.18 -1.90 20.07
N TYR A 122 -8.28 -3.23 20.04
CA TYR A 122 -9.31 -3.99 20.76
C TYR A 122 -8.66 -5.00 21.71
N VAL A 123 -9.00 -4.91 23.00
CA VAL A 123 -8.48 -5.82 24.04
C VAL A 123 -8.81 -7.29 23.76
N SER A 124 -9.93 -7.54 23.08
CA SER A 124 -10.35 -8.86 22.63
C SER A 124 -9.43 -9.49 21.60
N ASP A 125 -8.66 -8.68 20.85
CA ASP A 125 -7.65 -9.19 19.92
C ASP A 125 -6.38 -9.63 20.67
N LEU A 126 -6.09 -9.05 21.86
CA LEU A 126 -5.01 -9.53 22.73
C LEU A 126 -5.38 -10.81 23.51
N PHE A 127 -6.64 -10.92 23.92
CA PHE A 127 -7.14 -12.05 24.72
C PHE A 127 -8.24 -12.81 24.00
N PRO A 128 -7.95 -13.43 22.84
CA PRO A 128 -8.96 -14.08 22.00
C PRO A 128 -9.64 -15.29 22.68
N SER A 129 -9.05 -15.83 23.75
CA SER A 129 -9.61 -16.90 24.57
C SER A 129 -10.83 -16.45 25.38
N ILE A 130 -10.93 -15.16 25.73
CA ILE A 130 -12.02 -14.64 26.55
C ILE A 130 -13.15 -14.14 25.64
N LYS A 131 -14.00 -15.06 25.19
CA LYS A 131 -15.04 -14.81 24.17
C LYS A 131 -16.12 -13.80 24.58
N ILE A 132 -16.25 -13.48 25.86
CA ILE A 132 -17.22 -12.50 26.37
C ILE A 132 -16.72 -11.05 26.26
N LEU A 133 -15.41 -10.82 26.09
CA LEU A 133 -14.81 -9.48 25.97
C LEU A 133 -15.48 -8.59 24.89
N PRO A 134 -15.76 -9.07 23.68
CA PRO A 134 -16.35 -8.23 22.63
C PRO A 134 -17.79 -7.80 22.97
N LEU A 135 -18.50 -8.59 23.79
CA LEU A 135 -19.85 -8.30 24.25
C LEU A 135 -19.83 -7.25 25.37
N ILE A 136 -19.02 -7.46 26.42
CA ILE A 136 -18.99 -6.56 27.57
C ILE A 136 -18.35 -5.20 27.24
N THR A 137 -17.40 -5.16 26.31
CA THR A 137 -16.77 -3.89 25.88
C THR A 137 -17.63 -3.12 24.86
N GLY A 138 -18.74 -3.70 24.38
CA GLY A 138 -19.56 -3.13 23.31
C GLY A 138 -18.91 -3.15 21.92
N THR A 139 -17.70 -3.70 21.78
CA THR A 139 -16.94 -3.77 20.53
C THR A 139 -17.73 -4.46 19.43
N ARG A 140 -18.40 -5.58 19.74
CA ARG A 140 -19.21 -6.33 18.77
C ARG A 140 -20.35 -5.49 18.21
N SER A 141 -21.09 -4.80 19.08
CA SER A 141 -22.21 -3.95 18.67
C SER A 141 -21.73 -2.80 17.78
N LYS A 142 -20.61 -2.17 18.14
CA LYS A 142 -20.00 -1.09 17.36
C LYS A 142 -19.57 -1.54 15.96
N LEU A 143 -18.88 -2.67 15.86
CA LEU A 143 -18.44 -3.24 14.58
C LEU A 143 -19.63 -3.67 13.71
N MET A 144 -20.63 -4.33 14.29
CA MET A 144 -21.87 -4.69 13.59
C MET A 144 -22.62 -3.46 13.07
N LYS A 145 -22.70 -2.38 13.86
CA LYS A 145 -23.35 -1.14 13.41
C LYS A 145 -22.63 -0.53 12.21
N SER A 146 -21.31 -0.53 12.20
CA SER A 146 -20.50 -0.06 11.07
C SER A 146 -20.66 -0.97 9.84
N ARG A 147 -20.62 -2.30 10.02
CA ARG A 147 -20.92 -3.28 8.96
C ARG A 147 -22.28 -3.04 8.33
N ASN A 148 -23.34 -2.88 9.13
CA ASN A 148 -24.70 -2.68 8.62
C ASN A 148 -24.85 -1.39 7.79
N LYS A 149 -24.05 -0.36 8.09
CA LYS A 149 -24.02 0.87 7.27
C LYS A 149 -23.34 0.62 5.93
N LEU A 150 -22.20 -0.08 5.93
CA LEU A 150 -21.53 -0.50 4.70
C LEU A 150 -22.44 -1.36 3.83
N ASP A 151 -23.13 -2.32 4.43
CA ASP A 151 -24.06 -3.20 3.73
C ASP A 151 -25.12 -2.42 2.97
N LYS A 152 -25.79 -1.46 3.62
CA LYS A 152 -26.79 -0.61 2.95
C LYS A 152 -26.25 0.09 1.71
N VAL A 153 -25.03 0.64 1.80
CA VAL A 153 -24.43 1.37 0.68
C VAL A 153 -24.00 0.42 -0.43
N PHE A 154 -23.31 -0.67 -0.10
CA PHE A 154 -22.86 -1.63 -1.11
C PHE A 154 -24.02 -2.39 -1.75
N ASP A 155 -25.07 -2.73 -1.00
CA ASP A 155 -26.27 -3.38 -1.54
C ASP A 155 -26.96 -2.46 -2.56
N GLN A 156 -27.08 -1.17 -2.28
CA GLN A 156 -27.61 -0.20 -3.23
C GLN A 156 -26.73 -0.10 -4.50
N ILE A 157 -25.41 -0.06 -4.33
CA ILE A 157 -24.46 0.01 -5.46
C ILE A 157 -24.53 -1.25 -6.33
N ILE A 158 -24.62 -2.43 -5.70
CA ILE A 158 -24.76 -3.72 -6.39
C ILE A 158 -26.08 -3.76 -7.17
N ALA A 159 -27.19 -3.38 -6.54
CA ALA A 159 -28.50 -3.32 -7.20
C ALA A 159 -28.48 -2.36 -8.40
N ASP A 160 -27.94 -1.15 -8.21
CA ASP A 160 -27.79 -0.16 -9.28
C ASP A 160 -26.96 -0.69 -10.47
N GLN A 161 -25.90 -1.49 -10.23
CA GLN A 161 -25.11 -2.10 -11.30
C GLN A 161 -25.90 -3.21 -12.02
N GLN A 162 -26.62 -4.06 -11.28
CA GLN A 162 -27.43 -5.12 -11.87
C GLN A 162 -28.54 -4.54 -12.77
N GLU A 163 -29.18 -3.44 -12.37
CA GLU A 163 -30.17 -2.73 -13.18
C GLU A 163 -29.57 -2.16 -14.47
N ARG A 164 -28.34 -1.61 -14.42
CA ARG A 164 -27.63 -1.13 -15.61
C ARG A 164 -27.32 -2.24 -16.61
N VAL A 165 -26.86 -3.38 -16.10
CA VAL A 165 -26.60 -4.56 -16.94
C VAL A 165 -27.90 -5.07 -17.57
N ALA A 166 -28.98 -5.18 -16.80
CA ALA A 166 -30.29 -5.62 -17.30
C ALA A 166 -30.90 -4.68 -18.35
N SER A 167 -30.60 -3.38 -18.28
CA SER A 167 -31.06 -2.38 -19.25
C SER A 167 -30.18 -2.27 -20.50
N GLY A 168 -29.14 -3.09 -20.63
CA GLY A 168 -28.23 -3.09 -21.79
C GLY A 168 -27.38 -1.82 -21.90
N GLN A 169 -27.24 -1.07 -20.82
CA GLN A 169 -26.47 0.18 -20.77
C GLN A 169 -24.97 -0.04 -20.51
N ASP A 170 -24.55 -1.29 -20.30
CA ASP A 170 -23.17 -1.62 -19.96
C ASP A 170 -22.33 -1.88 -21.22
N ASN A 171 -21.21 -1.18 -21.33
CA ASN A 171 -20.32 -1.26 -22.48
C ASN A 171 -19.06 -2.05 -22.06
N HIS A 172 -18.94 -3.29 -22.53
CA HIS A 172 -17.92 -4.25 -22.07
C HIS A 172 -16.45 -3.81 -22.28
N GLU A 173 -16.17 -2.76 -23.07
CA GLU A 173 -14.80 -2.32 -23.35
C GLU A 173 -14.07 -1.75 -22.13
N ASN A 174 -14.77 -1.19 -21.13
CA ASN A 174 -14.17 -0.59 -19.93
C ASN A 174 -14.92 -0.96 -18.65
N GLU A 175 -15.18 -2.25 -18.48
CA GLU A 175 -15.87 -2.77 -17.30
C GLU A 175 -15.08 -2.49 -16.00
N ASP A 176 -15.78 -1.92 -15.02
CA ASP A 176 -15.29 -1.67 -13.67
C ASP A 176 -15.14 -2.96 -12.84
N LEU A 177 -14.45 -2.88 -11.69
CA LEU A 177 -14.20 -4.05 -10.86
C LEU A 177 -15.49 -4.73 -10.38
N LEU A 178 -16.52 -3.96 -10.02
CA LEU A 178 -17.79 -4.52 -9.56
C LEU A 178 -18.49 -5.32 -10.67
N GLY A 179 -18.53 -4.78 -11.89
CA GLY A 179 -19.04 -5.50 -13.07
C GLY A 179 -18.33 -6.84 -13.26
N VAL A 180 -16.99 -6.83 -13.22
CA VAL A 180 -16.18 -8.06 -13.34
C VAL A 180 -16.54 -9.07 -12.25
N LEU A 181 -16.59 -8.64 -10.99
CA LEU A 181 -16.88 -9.51 -9.85
C LEU A 181 -18.30 -10.11 -9.92
N LEU A 182 -19.28 -9.32 -10.35
CA LEU A 182 -20.65 -9.79 -10.56
C LEU A 182 -20.71 -10.80 -11.71
N ARG A 183 -20.06 -10.53 -12.84
CA ARG A 183 -19.96 -11.51 -13.94
C ARG A 183 -19.34 -12.81 -13.44
N LEU A 184 -18.18 -12.77 -12.80
CA LEU A 184 -17.50 -13.97 -12.28
C LEU A 184 -18.34 -14.73 -11.25
N LYS A 185 -19.21 -14.03 -10.52
CA LYS A 185 -20.18 -14.63 -9.61
C LYS A 185 -21.26 -15.42 -10.35
N TYR A 186 -21.71 -14.97 -11.52
CA TYR A 186 -22.79 -15.59 -12.29
C TYR A 186 -22.32 -16.62 -13.33
N ASP A 187 -21.20 -16.36 -14.01
CA ASP A 187 -20.64 -17.23 -15.05
C ASP A 187 -20.20 -18.59 -14.51
N GLY A 188 -19.92 -18.68 -13.20
CA GLY A 188 -19.37 -19.88 -12.58
C GLY A 188 -17.92 -20.13 -13.03
N GLY A 189 -17.39 -21.32 -12.70
CA GLY A 189 -16.03 -21.72 -13.10
C GLY A 189 -14.89 -21.29 -12.16
N LEU A 190 -15.21 -20.57 -11.08
CA LEU A 190 -14.29 -20.39 -9.97
C LEU A 190 -14.30 -21.63 -9.07
N GLU A 191 -13.13 -22.01 -8.56
CA GLU A 191 -13.00 -23.09 -7.57
C GLU A 191 -13.76 -22.75 -6.29
N PHE A 192 -13.70 -21.48 -5.88
CA PHE A 192 -14.48 -20.92 -4.79
C PHE A 192 -15.51 -19.93 -5.34
N PRO A 193 -16.81 -20.27 -5.37
CA PRO A 193 -17.86 -19.37 -5.84
C PRO A 193 -17.93 -18.07 -5.03
N LEU A 194 -18.10 -16.94 -5.71
CA LEU A 194 -18.21 -15.63 -5.06
C LEU A 194 -19.60 -15.41 -4.46
N THR A 195 -19.63 -14.97 -3.20
CA THR A 195 -20.84 -14.43 -2.55
C THR A 195 -20.86 -12.90 -2.62
N PHE A 196 -22.01 -12.28 -2.35
CA PHE A 196 -22.07 -10.82 -2.24
C PHE A 196 -21.19 -10.28 -1.11
N ASP A 197 -21.09 -11.01 0.01
CA ASP A 197 -20.16 -10.69 1.10
C ASP A 197 -18.71 -10.66 0.62
N ASN A 198 -18.30 -11.61 -0.24
CA ASN A 198 -16.95 -11.60 -0.81
C ASN A 198 -16.72 -10.37 -1.71
N ILE A 199 -17.72 -10.02 -2.53
CA ILE A 199 -17.65 -8.84 -3.39
C ILE A 199 -17.51 -7.58 -2.53
N LYS A 200 -18.37 -7.40 -1.52
CA LYS A 200 -18.32 -6.26 -0.59
C LYS A 200 -16.97 -6.15 0.12
N ALA A 201 -16.41 -7.28 0.55
CA ALA A 201 -15.10 -7.32 1.19
C ALA A 201 -13.98 -6.84 0.24
N VAL A 202 -14.00 -7.29 -1.01
CA VAL A 202 -13.03 -6.88 -2.04
C VAL A 202 -13.18 -5.39 -2.36
N LEU A 203 -14.40 -4.89 -2.52
CA LEU A 203 -14.64 -3.46 -2.75
C LEU A 203 -14.06 -2.62 -1.60
N LEU A 204 -14.36 -3.00 -0.36
CA LEU A 204 -13.87 -2.30 0.83
C LEU A 204 -12.33 -2.27 0.88
N ASP A 205 -11.68 -3.41 0.63
CA ASP A 205 -10.22 -3.49 0.61
C ASP A 205 -9.59 -2.63 -0.49
N VAL A 206 -10.17 -2.63 -1.69
CA VAL A 206 -9.65 -1.84 -2.81
C VAL A 206 -9.82 -0.34 -2.57
N PHE A 207 -10.99 0.10 -2.08
CA PHE A 207 -11.18 1.50 -1.71
C PHE A 207 -10.26 1.92 -0.58
N GLY A 208 -10.19 1.13 0.50
CA GLY A 208 -9.38 1.46 1.67
C GLY A 208 -7.87 1.46 1.37
N GLY A 209 -7.41 0.57 0.51
CA GLY A 209 -6.01 0.53 0.09
C GLY A 209 -5.64 1.59 -0.96
N GLY A 210 -6.58 2.01 -1.81
CA GLY A 210 -6.30 2.80 -3.01
C GLY A 210 -6.34 4.32 -2.82
N THR A 211 -7.32 4.83 -2.08
CA THR A 211 -7.58 6.28 -1.98
C THR A 211 -6.52 7.00 -1.15
N ASP A 212 -6.49 6.73 0.16
CA ASP A 212 -5.79 7.58 1.11
C ASP A 212 -4.28 7.52 0.87
N ASN A 213 -3.75 6.31 0.69
CA ASN A 213 -2.33 6.05 0.44
C ASN A 213 -1.81 6.86 -0.76
N SER A 214 -2.52 6.84 -1.88
CA SER A 214 -2.11 7.55 -3.10
C SER A 214 -2.21 9.07 -2.91
N SER A 215 -3.26 9.55 -2.26
CA SER A 215 -3.45 10.98 -2.00
C SER A 215 -2.36 11.54 -1.08
N VAL A 216 -1.96 10.79 -0.06
CA VAL A 216 -0.92 11.16 0.91
C VAL A 216 0.45 11.25 0.24
N VAL A 217 0.77 10.35 -0.69
CA VAL A 217 2.02 10.43 -1.47
C VAL A 217 2.09 11.74 -2.27
N ILE A 218 1.02 12.14 -2.94
CA ILE A 218 0.98 13.39 -3.72
C ILE A 218 1.13 14.59 -2.79
N GLN A 219 0.42 14.60 -1.66
CA GLN A 219 0.48 15.68 -0.67
C GLN A 219 1.90 15.86 -0.10
N TRP A 220 2.56 14.77 0.31
CA TRP A 220 3.95 14.82 0.77
C TRP A 220 4.91 15.23 -0.34
N THR A 221 4.71 14.74 -1.57
CA THR A 221 5.53 15.13 -2.71
C THR A 221 5.49 16.64 -2.92
N MET A 222 4.30 17.23 -2.89
CA MET A 222 4.12 18.67 -3.02
C MET A 222 4.74 19.44 -1.85
N SER A 223 4.53 18.96 -0.61
CA SER A 223 5.11 19.56 0.60
C SER A 223 6.64 19.58 0.54
N GLU A 224 7.27 18.47 0.17
CA GLU A 224 8.73 18.36 0.04
C GLU A 224 9.28 19.24 -1.07
N LEU A 225 8.61 19.30 -2.22
CA LEU A 225 9.02 20.17 -3.31
C LEU A 225 8.94 21.66 -2.91
N LEU A 226 7.88 22.08 -2.22
CA LEU A 226 7.72 23.45 -1.75
C LEU A 226 8.78 23.85 -0.71
N LYS A 227 9.13 22.92 0.20
CA LYS A 227 10.20 23.12 1.19
C LYS A 227 11.61 23.12 0.59
N ASN A 228 11.80 22.52 -0.58
CA ASN A 228 13.10 22.37 -1.23
C ASN A 228 13.14 23.05 -2.62
N PRO A 229 13.26 24.40 -2.70
CA PRO A 229 13.21 25.14 -3.96
C PRO A 229 14.21 24.68 -5.03
N ARG A 230 15.39 24.20 -4.61
CA ARG A 230 16.40 23.65 -5.54
C ARG A 230 15.88 22.39 -6.24
N VAL A 231 15.24 21.49 -5.49
CA VAL A 231 14.66 20.23 -6.01
C VAL A 231 13.47 20.56 -6.91
N MET A 232 12.58 21.47 -6.49
CA MET A 232 11.45 21.96 -7.29
C MET A 232 11.91 22.54 -8.63
N LYS A 233 12.89 23.45 -8.63
CA LYS A 233 13.42 24.04 -9.87
C LYS A 233 13.96 22.98 -10.83
N LYS A 234 14.67 21.97 -10.30
CA LYS A 234 15.20 20.86 -11.11
C LYS A 234 14.09 19.98 -11.69
N ALA A 235 13.06 19.66 -10.91
CA ALA A 235 11.89 18.92 -11.40
C ALA A 235 11.14 19.70 -12.49
N GLN A 236 10.88 21.00 -12.27
CA GLN A 236 10.24 21.85 -13.27
C GLN A 236 11.08 22.00 -14.55
N ALA A 237 12.42 22.08 -14.45
CA ALA A 237 13.32 22.13 -15.60
C ALA A 237 13.25 20.83 -16.42
N GLU A 238 13.19 19.66 -15.76
CA GLU A 238 12.98 18.38 -16.45
C GLU A 238 11.64 18.35 -17.17
N VAL A 239 10.55 18.74 -16.50
CA VAL A 239 9.19 18.79 -17.09
C VAL A 239 9.17 19.68 -18.32
N ARG A 240 9.72 20.90 -18.25
CA ARG A 240 9.78 21.83 -19.40
C ARG A 240 10.59 21.25 -20.56
N ARG A 241 11.74 20.62 -20.26
CA ARG A 241 12.63 20.01 -21.26
C ARG A 241 11.98 18.83 -21.98
N VAL A 242 11.33 17.94 -21.24
CA VAL A 242 10.72 16.71 -21.78
C VAL A 242 9.42 17.02 -22.52
N LEU A 243 8.55 17.85 -21.94
CA LEU A 243 7.23 18.11 -22.51
C LEU A 243 7.22 19.21 -23.58
N LYS A 244 8.28 20.02 -23.70
CA LYS A 244 8.48 21.02 -24.77
C LYS A 244 7.26 21.92 -25.03
N GLY A 245 6.55 22.33 -23.98
CA GLY A 245 5.40 23.24 -24.08
C GLY A 245 4.09 22.61 -24.57
N LYS A 246 3.97 21.27 -24.57
CA LYS A 246 2.69 20.60 -24.84
C LYS A 246 1.60 21.10 -23.89
N THR A 247 0.43 21.43 -24.46
CA THR A 247 -0.74 21.91 -23.73
C THR A 247 -1.56 20.79 -23.10
N LYS A 248 -1.59 19.61 -23.75
CA LYS A 248 -2.22 18.40 -23.21
C LYS A 248 -1.16 17.33 -22.97
N ILE A 249 -1.14 16.78 -21.75
CA ILE A 249 -0.15 15.80 -21.30
C ILE A 249 -0.84 14.43 -21.24
N HIS A 250 -0.24 13.44 -21.88
CA HIS A 250 -0.67 12.04 -21.78
C HIS A 250 0.30 11.23 -20.90
N GLU A 251 -0.17 10.10 -20.34
CA GLU A 251 0.65 9.21 -19.52
C GLU A 251 1.87 8.63 -20.27
N SER A 252 1.80 8.54 -21.59
CA SER A 252 2.95 8.15 -22.43
C SER A 252 4.05 9.21 -22.44
N ASN A 253 3.72 10.49 -22.19
CA ASN A 253 4.68 11.59 -22.21
C ASN A 253 5.46 11.74 -20.90
N ILE A 254 5.00 11.12 -19.81
CA ILE A 254 5.64 11.22 -18.49
C ILE A 254 6.65 10.10 -18.23
N GLN A 255 6.80 9.15 -19.16
CA GLN A 255 7.74 8.04 -19.01
C GLN A 255 9.20 8.50 -18.95
N ASP A 256 9.53 9.62 -19.59
CA ASP A 256 10.89 10.17 -19.64
C ASP A 256 11.23 11.15 -18.51
N LEU A 257 10.31 11.37 -17.56
CA LEU A 257 10.51 12.23 -16.38
C LEU A 257 11.28 11.48 -15.27
N ASN A 258 12.54 11.16 -15.54
CA ASN A 258 13.38 10.33 -14.68
C ASN A 258 13.65 10.95 -13.31
N TYR A 259 13.92 12.25 -13.25
CA TYR A 259 14.16 12.95 -11.99
C TYR A 259 12.87 13.06 -11.17
N LEU A 260 11.71 13.32 -11.79
CA LEU A 260 10.43 13.32 -11.08
C LEU A 260 10.12 11.94 -10.48
N LYS A 261 10.43 10.84 -11.17
CA LYS A 261 10.35 9.48 -10.61
C LYS A 261 11.23 9.31 -9.37
N LEU A 262 12.43 9.90 -9.35
CA LEU A 262 13.31 9.90 -8.18
C LEU A 262 12.74 10.72 -7.01
N VAL A 263 12.13 11.87 -7.29
CA VAL A 263 11.44 12.67 -6.27
C VAL A 263 10.35 11.84 -5.60
N ILE A 264 9.48 11.18 -6.37
CA ILE A 264 8.40 10.34 -5.83
C ILE A 264 8.97 9.19 -4.98
N LYS A 265 10.02 8.52 -5.46
CA LYS A 265 10.70 7.45 -4.70
C LYS A 265 11.27 7.95 -3.39
N GLU A 266 11.85 9.14 -3.37
CA GLU A 266 12.41 9.74 -2.16
C GLU A 266 11.31 10.18 -1.19
N THR A 267 10.18 10.71 -1.68
CA THR A 267 9.00 10.98 -0.86
C THR A 267 8.47 9.71 -0.21
N LEU A 268 8.35 8.61 -0.96
CA LEU A 268 7.95 7.31 -0.41
C LEU A 268 8.92 6.83 0.67
N ARG A 269 10.23 7.00 0.45
CA ARG A 269 11.27 6.63 1.43
C ARG A 269 11.16 7.43 2.72
N LEU A 270 10.82 8.73 2.64
CA LEU A 270 10.78 9.64 3.79
C LEU A 270 9.47 9.57 4.57
N HIS A 271 8.34 9.38 3.89
CA HIS A 271 7.01 9.63 4.48
C HIS A 271 6.11 8.40 4.54
N LEU A 272 6.46 7.33 3.82
CA LEU A 272 5.70 6.08 3.80
C LEU A 272 6.53 4.92 4.36
N GLU A 273 7.10 5.14 5.54
CA GLU A 273 7.89 4.15 6.29
C GLU A 273 7.02 3.02 6.90
N GLY A 274 5.70 3.04 6.69
CA GLY A 274 4.77 1.99 7.06
C GLY A 274 4.70 1.79 8.57
N LEU A 275 5.01 0.59 9.04
CA LEU A 275 4.97 0.24 10.46
C LEU A 275 6.16 0.78 11.27
N LEU A 276 7.23 1.25 10.61
CA LEU A 276 8.46 1.63 11.32
C LEU A 276 8.22 2.74 12.37
N PRO A 277 7.51 3.85 12.09
CA PRO A 277 7.24 4.86 13.10
C PRO A 277 6.35 4.35 14.24
N ALA A 278 5.41 3.44 13.94
CA ALA A 278 4.55 2.83 14.95
C ALA A 278 5.34 1.87 15.85
N ILE A 279 6.27 1.09 15.29
CA ILE A 279 7.16 0.21 16.06
C ILE A 279 8.11 1.05 16.91
N GLU A 280 8.70 2.12 16.38
CA GLU A 280 9.56 3.03 17.15
C GLU A 280 8.80 3.70 18.30
N SER A 281 7.53 4.05 18.10
CA SER A 281 6.68 4.65 19.14
C SER A 281 6.26 3.64 20.22
N LEU A 282 5.81 2.45 19.80
CA LEU A 282 5.31 1.41 20.72
C LEU A 282 6.43 0.64 21.42
N PHE A 283 7.57 0.51 20.75
CA PHE A 283 8.75 -0.22 21.22
C PHE A 283 9.99 0.66 21.06
N PRO A 284 10.10 1.78 21.79
CA PRO A 284 11.23 2.72 21.66
C PRO A 284 12.58 2.08 22.01
N CYS A 285 12.57 0.99 22.77
CA CYS A 285 13.75 0.20 23.11
C CYS A 285 14.05 -0.91 22.09
N ALA A 286 13.16 -1.19 21.13
CA ALA A 286 13.39 -2.19 20.10
C ALA A 286 14.32 -1.62 19.02
N GLU A 287 15.61 -1.97 19.08
CA GLU A 287 16.57 -1.55 18.09
C GLU A 287 16.26 -2.12 16.69
N HIS A 288 16.06 -1.24 15.71
CA HIS A 288 15.86 -1.62 14.31
C HIS A 288 17.16 -2.08 13.66
N ARG A 289 17.19 -3.36 13.25
CA ARG A 289 18.38 -4.03 12.72
C ARG A 289 18.13 -4.56 11.32
N PHE A 290 19.18 -4.50 10.50
CA PHE A 290 19.18 -5.12 9.20
C PHE A 290 19.41 -6.62 9.37
N CYS A 291 18.58 -7.40 8.68
CA CYS A 291 18.79 -8.83 8.60
C CYS A 291 20.13 -9.11 7.90
N LEU A 292 21.02 -9.81 8.60
CA LEU A 292 22.36 -10.11 8.10
C LEU A 292 22.34 -10.86 6.76
N ARG A 293 21.33 -11.71 6.56
CA ARG A 293 21.10 -12.40 5.28
C ARG A 293 20.93 -11.41 4.14
N HIS A 294 20.21 -10.30 4.34
CA HIS A 294 20.04 -9.26 3.32
C HIS A 294 21.32 -8.46 3.08
N ILE A 295 22.10 -8.17 4.13
CA ILE A 295 23.42 -7.55 3.98
C ILE A 295 24.30 -8.43 3.09
N HIS A 296 24.36 -9.73 3.37
CA HIS A 296 25.14 -10.67 2.56
C HIS A 296 24.63 -10.79 1.12
N GLU A 297 23.31 -10.89 0.89
CA GLU A 297 22.77 -10.96 -0.48
C GLU A 297 23.08 -9.67 -1.29
N ASN A 298 22.99 -8.50 -0.67
CA ASN A 298 23.38 -7.24 -1.30
C ASN A 298 24.89 -7.20 -1.60
N MET A 299 25.70 -7.64 -0.64
CA MET A 299 27.15 -7.71 -0.81
C MET A 299 27.55 -8.66 -1.95
N LYS A 300 26.84 -9.78 -2.09
CA LYS A 300 27.05 -10.77 -3.15
C LYS A 300 26.81 -10.23 -4.56
N LEU A 301 26.11 -9.10 -4.72
CA LEU A 301 26.00 -8.43 -6.02
C LEU A 301 27.37 -7.99 -6.54
N THR A 302 28.23 -7.50 -5.65
CA THR A 302 29.57 -6.98 -5.96
C THR A 302 30.68 -8.00 -5.65
N PHE A 303 30.61 -8.68 -4.50
CA PHE A 303 31.68 -9.58 -4.02
C PHE A 303 31.22 -11.04 -4.03
N LYS A 304 31.72 -11.83 -4.98
CA LYS A 304 31.33 -13.24 -5.15
C LYS A 304 32.18 -14.16 -4.28
N GLY A 305 31.57 -15.14 -3.62
CA GLY A 305 32.26 -16.18 -2.87
C GLY A 305 31.57 -16.52 -1.56
N LYS A 306 31.56 -17.79 -1.17
CA LYS A 306 30.95 -18.23 0.11
C LYS A 306 31.71 -17.70 1.33
N VAL A 307 33.01 -17.41 1.18
CA VAL A 307 33.87 -16.91 2.26
C VAL A 307 33.35 -15.61 2.88
N TYR A 308 32.81 -14.68 2.09
CA TYR A 308 32.25 -13.42 2.59
C TYR A 308 31.08 -13.65 3.54
N ARG A 309 30.25 -14.66 3.27
CA ARG A 309 29.15 -15.05 4.17
C ARG A 309 29.66 -15.38 5.56
N ASP A 310 30.72 -16.20 5.62
CA ASP A 310 31.23 -16.74 6.87
C ASP A 310 31.98 -15.64 7.65
N MET A 311 32.72 -14.78 6.96
CA MET A 311 33.38 -13.60 7.56
C MET A 311 32.37 -12.58 8.10
N ILE A 312 31.31 -12.27 7.34
CA ILE A 312 30.24 -11.37 7.79
C ILE A 312 29.49 -11.97 8.99
N TRP A 313 29.22 -13.28 8.97
CA TRP A 313 28.60 -13.97 10.11
C TRP A 313 29.46 -13.89 11.37
N LYS A 314 30.78 -14.04 11.22
CA LYS A 314 31.73 -13.89 12.34
C LYS A 314 31.69 -12.47 12.93
N CYS A 315 31.67 -11.44 12.09
CA CYS A 315 31.50 -10.06 12.53
C CYS A 315 30.16 -9.88 13.27
N ALA A 316 29.06 -10.34 12.66
CA ALA A 316 27.72 -10.13 13.20
C ALA A 316 27.47 -10.83 14.53
N THR A 317 28.03 -12.02 14.71
CA THR A 317 27.84 -12.84 15.93
C THR A 317 28.81 -12.51 17.05
N SER A 318 29.83 -11.69 16.78
CA SER A 318 30.77 -11.21 17.79
C SER A 318 30.02 -10.56 18.94
N THR A 319 30.33 -10.97 20.17
CA THR A 319 29.65 -10.53 21.40
C THR A 319 30.31 -9.32 22.05
N THR A 320 31.55 -8.99 21.67
CA THR A 320 32.28 -7.81 22.17
C THR A 320 32.81 -6.98 21.00
N ILE A 321 32.99 -5.68 21.23
CA ILE A 321 33.50 -4.74 20.20
C ILE A 321 34.88 -5.18 19.72
N VAL A 322 35.75 -5.62 20.63
CA VAL A 322 37.10 -6.13 20.29
C VAL A 322 37.04 -7.34 19.34
N HIS A 323 36.13 -8.29 19.55
CA HIS A 323 35.98 -9.43 18.65
C HIS A 323 35.41 -9.01 17.29
N PHE A 324 34.51 -8.04 17.28
CA PHE A 324 33.97 -7.48 16.05
C PHE A 324 35.05 -6.78 15.23
N GLU A 325 35.87 -5.93 15.84
CA GLU A 325 36.97 -5.24 15.18
C GLU A 325 37.99 -6.23 14.60
N LYS A 326 38.37 -7.26 15.38
CA LYS A 326 39.24 -8.32 14.88
C LYS A 326 38.64 -9.05 13.67
N ALA A 327 37.35 -9.34 13.69
CA ALA A 327 36.67 -9.97 12.55
C ALA A 327 36.60 -9.04 11.33
N MET A 328 36.39 -7.73 11.54
CA MET A 328 36.44 -6.72 10.48
C MET A 328 37.84 -6.56 9.88
N ASP A 329 38.89 -6.66 10.69
CA ASP A 329 40.29 -6.65 10.23
C ASP A 329 40.62 -7.89 9.39
N GLU A 330 40.04 -9.05 9.71
CA GLU A 330 40.14 -10.23 8.84
C GLU A 330 39.49 -9.96 7.48
N VAL A 331 38.31 -9.31 7.43
CA VAL A 331 37.69 -8.91 6.16
C VAL A 331 38.60 -7.96 5.39
N LYS A 332 39.17 -6.96 6.07
CA LYS A 332 40.07 -5.97 5.47
C LYS A 332 41.31 -6.62 4.88
N SER A 333 41.88 -7.58 5.60
CA SER A 333 43.07 -8.33 5.16
C SER A 333 42.78 -9.23 3.95
N PHE A 334 41.55 -9.76 3.86
CA PHE A 334 41.12 -10.58 2.73
C PHE A 334 40.74 -9.72 1.50
N ASN A 335 40.00 -8.64 1.71
CA ASN A 335 39.58 -7.72 0.67
C ASN A 335 39.21 -6.34 1.25
N GLN A 336 40.01 -5.32 0.91
CA GLN A 336 39.85 -3.96 1.41
C GLN A 336 38.55 -3.29 0.94
N ASP A 337 38.12 -3.53 -0.31
CA ASP A 337 36.89 -2.97 -0.86
C ASP A 337 35.64 -3.55 -0.20
N ALA A 338 35.69 -4.85 0.13
CA ALA A 338 34.64 -5.54 0.88
C ALA A 338 34.50 -4.96 2.29
N HIS A 339 35.63 -4.69 2.96
CA HIS A 339 35.65 -4.00 4.25
C HIS A 339 35.05 -2.59 4.13
N LEU A 340 35.50 -1.78 3.16
CA LEU A 340 34.96 -0.43 2.92
C LEU A 340 33.45 -0.46 2.64
N TRP A 341 32.97 -1.46 1.90
CA TRP A 341 31.55 -1.65 1.67
C TRP A 341 30.78 -1.90 2.97
N LEU A 342 31.27 -2.78 3.83
CA LEU A 342 30.64 -3.08 5.12
C LEU A 342 30.66 -1.88 6.08
N THR A 343 31.72 -1.06 6.08
CA THR A 343 31.80 0.13 6.95
C THR A 343 30.74 1.19 6.64
N LYS A 344 30.11 1.16 5.47
CA LYS A 344 28.96 2.02 5.15
C LYS A 344 27.72 1.68 5.96
N ILE A 345 27.65 0.47 6.53
CA ILE A 345 26.56 0.00 7.37
C ILE A 345 27.02 0.07 8.82
N HIS A 346 26.46 1.02 9.58
CA HIS A 346 26.84 1.21 10.98
C HIS A 346 26.67 -0.11 11.79
N PRO A 347 27.69 -0.57 12.56
CA PRO A 347 27.67 -1.87 13.26
C PRO A 347 26.46 -2.12 14.15
N LYS A 348 25.91 -1.07 14.78
CA LYS A 348 24.66 -1.10 15.56
C LYS A 348 23.49 -1.79 14.84
N HIS A 349 23.44 -1.72 13.51
CA HIS A 349 22.33 -2.30 12.74
C HIS A 349 22.49 -3.79 12.46
N TRP A 350 23.66 -4.40 12.70
CA TRP A 350 23.91 -5.76 12.22
C TRP A 350 24.87 -6.62 13.06
N SER A 351 25.54 -6.06 14.07
CA SER A 351 26.40 -6.83 14.99
C SER A 351 25.85 -6.89 16.41
N ARG A 352 25.91 -8.08 17.02
CA ARG A 352 25.49 -8.34 18.41
C ARG A 352 26.33 -7.58 19.44
N SER A 353 27.62 -7.41 19.18
CA SER A 353 28.54 -6.66 20.06
C SER A 353 28.14 -5.20 20.26
N HIS A 354 27.37 -4.64 19.33
CA HIS A 354 26.86 -3.28 19.36
C HIS A 354 25.37 -3.25 19.75
N PHE A 355 24.88 -4.29 20.43
CA PHE A 355 23.57 -4.33 21.04
C PHE A 355 23.62 -3.60 22.36
N SER A 356 22.85 -2.51 22.50
CA SER A 356 22.84 -1.73 23.74
C SER A 356 22.10 -2.42 24.87
N GLY A 357 21.36 -3.51 24.57
CA GLY A 357 20.84 -4.46 25.56
C GLY A 357 20.26 -3.80 26.80
N MET A 358 19.29 -2.92 26.62
CA MET A 358 18.44 -2.41 27.69
C MET A 358 17.02 -2.90 27.52
#